data_AF-A0A923V716-F1
#
_entry.id   AF-A0A923V716-F1
#
_cell.length_a   1.000
_cell.length_b   1.000
_cell.length_c   1.000
_cell.angle_alpha   90.00
_cell.angle_beta   90.00
_cell.angle_gamma   90.00
#
_symmetry.space_group_name_H-M   'P 1'
#
loop_
_entity.id
_entity.type
_entity.pdbx_description
1 polymer ?
#
loop_
_entity_poly.entity_id
_entity_poly.type
_entity_poly.pdbx_seq_one_letter_code
_entity_poly.pdbx_strand_id
1 'polypeptide(L)' 'MKKSYAKSLKEYDKPFEFEADKILAAMKRFKDSKKKPTSIALDEKTIKELKKIAEKQGIPYQVLMRVLILDGLDRLKKAA' A
#
# COMPACT_ATOMS: atom_id res chain seq x y z
N MET A 1 13.52 -27.66 22.83
CA MET A 1 13.25 -27.53 21.38
C MET A 1 14.40 -26.77 20.73
N LYS A 2 15.02 -27.28 19.66
CA LYS A 2 16.09 -26.57 18.95
C LYS A 2 15.51 -25.30 18.31
N LYS A 3 16.12 -24.14 18.57
CA LYS A 3 15.74 -22.87 17.94
C LYS A 3 16.25 -22.89 16.50
N SER A 4 15.36 -23.14 15.53
CA SER A 4 15.68 -22.95 14.11
C SER A 4 15.47 -21.47 13.77
N TYR A 5 16.53 -20.78 13.39
CA TYR A 5 16.44 -19.41 12.90
C TYR A 5 15.93 -19.42 11.47
N ALA A 6 15.14 -18.44 11.04
CA ALA A 6 14.68 -18.35 9.65
C ALA A 6 15.84 -18.40 8.63
N LYS A 7 17.02 -17.92 9.05
CA LYS A 7 18.26 -17.94 8.27
C LYS A 7 18.92 -19.32 8.13
N SER A 8 18.47 -20.33 8.88
CA SER A 8 18.98 -21.71 8.76
C SER A 8 18.20 -22.54 7.74
N LEU A 9 17.30 -21.92 6.97
CA LEU A 9 16.62 -22.56 5.85
C LEU A 9 17.60 -22.69 4.67
N LYS A 10 17.63 -23.86 4.03
CA LYS A 10 18.48 -24.18 2.87
C LYS A 10 18.31 -23.21 1.69
N GLU A 11 17.20 -22.49 1.66
CA GLU A 11 16.91 -21.46 0.66
C GLU A 11 17.86 -20.26 0.76
N TYR A 12 18.40 -19.97 1.94
CA TYR A 12 19.39 -18.92 2.18
C TYR A 12 20.85 -19.37 1.93
N ASP A 13 21.11 -20.66 1.72
CA ASP A 13 22.45 -21.18 1.40
C ASP A 13 22.85 -20.95 -0.07
N LYS A 14 21.89 -20.54 -0.91
CA LYS A 14 22.15 -20.29 -2.34
C LYS A 14 22.80 -18.91 -2.53
N PRO A 15 23.74 -18.76 -3.48
CA PRO A 15 24.25 -17.46 -3.86
C PRO A 15 23.08 -16.59 -4.35
N PHE A 16 22.85 -15.47 -3.67
CA PHE A 16 21.87 -14.48 -4.06
C PHE A 16 22.53 -13.50 -5.02
N GLU A 17 22.13 -13.53 -6.29
CA GLU A 17 22.52 -12.51 -7.26
C GLU A 17 21.64 -11.29 -7.06
N PHE A 18 22.22 -10.23 -6.48
CA PHE A 18 21.54 -8.97 -6.28
C PHE A 18 21.42 -8.22 -7.62
N GLU A 19 20.33 -8.47 -8.34
CA GLU A 19 20.02 -7.80 -9.60
C GLU A 19 19.48 -6.37 -9.38
N ALA A 20 20.37 -5.48 -8.92
CA ALA A 20 20.06 -4.10 -8.56
C ALA A 20 19.30 -3.35 -9.67
N ASP A 21 19.68 -3.56 -10.93
CA ASP A 21 19.06 -2.90 -12.09
C ASP A 21 17.61 -3.33 -12.30
N LYS A 22 17.30 -4.62 -12.15
CA LYS A 22 15.92 -5.12 -12.23
C LYS A 22 15.07 -4.58 -11.09
N ILE A 23 15.62 -4.51 -9.88
CA ILE A 23 14.94 -3.95 -8.71
C ILE A 23 14.65 -2.46 -8.93
N LEU A 24 15.65 -1.68 -9.35
CA LEU A 24 15.51 -0.25 -9.63
C LEU A 24 14.54 0.00 -10.79
N ALA A 25 14.57 -0.82 -11.83
CA ALA A 25 13.63 -0.74 -12.95
C ALA A 25 12.19 -1.04 -12.50
N ALA A 26 11.98 -2.07 -11.67
CA ALA A 26 10.67 -2.36 -11.09
C ALA A 26 10.18 -1.19 -10.22
N MET A 27 11.03 -0.63 -9.36
CA MET A 27 10.70 0.54 -8.53
C MET A 27 10.38 1.78 -9.37
N LYS A 28 11.12 2.03 -10.46
CA LYS A 28 10.86 3.13 -11.40
C LYS A 28 9.54 2.97 -12.16
N ARG A 29 9.21 1.77 -12.65
CA ARG A 29 7.93 1.47 -13.31
C ARG A 29 6.72 1.85 -12.46
N PHE A 30 6.80 1.66 -11.15
CA PHE A 30 5.75 2.07 -10.21
C PHE A 30 5.78 3.57 -9.85
N LYS A 31 6.85 4.29 -10.22
CA LYS A 31 7.05 5.72 -9.96
C LYS A 31 6.50 6.62 -11.08
N ASP A 32 6.35 6.10 -12.29
CA ASP A 32 6.16 6.92 -13.50
C ASP A 32 4.72 7.44 -13.74
N SER A 33 3.71 6.94 -13.03
CA SER A 33 2.41 7.63 -12.99
C SER A 33 2.33 8.51 -11.75
N LYS A 34 2.67 9.79 -11.91
CA LYS A 34 2.41 10.78 -10.86
C LYS A 34 0.92 10.73 -10.52
N LYS A 35 0.61 10.34 -9.28
CA LYS A 35 -0.76 10.37 -8.76
C LYS A 35 -1.24 11.82 -8.86
N LYS A 36 -2.38 12.02 -9.52
CA LYS A 36 -2.97 13.35 -9.65
C LYS A 36 -3.69 13.69 -8.33
N PRO A 37 -3.48 14.89 -7.77
CA PRO A 37 -4.34 15.35 -6.67
C PRO A 37 -5.76 15.50 -7.20
N THR A 38 -6.73 15.03 -6.43
CA THR A 38 -8.15 15.11 -6.77
C THR A 38 -8.89 15.72 -5.60
N SER A 39 -9.64 16.79 -5.88
CA SER A 39 -10.51 17.43 -4.90
C SER A 39 -11.84 16.68 -4.83
N ILE A 40 -12.31 16.40 -3.63
CA ILE A 40 -13.60 15.77 -3.37
C ILE A 40 -14.35 16.68 -2.41
N ALA A 41 -15.54 17.14 -2.81
CA ALA A 41 -16.42 17.92 -1.95
C ALA A 41 -17.09 16.97 -0.94
N LEU A 42 -16.86 17.22 0.34
CA LEU A 42 -17.45 16.48 1.46
C LEU A 42 -17.91 17.50 2.50
N ASP A 43 -18.97 17.19 3.23
CA ASP A 43 -19.42 18.00 4.35
C ASP A 43 -18.45 17.88 5.55
N GLU A 44 -18.48 18.88 6.42
CA GLU A 44 -17.55 18.97 7.55
C GLU A 44 -17.71 17.82 8.56
N LYS A 45 -18.94 17.31 8.74
CA LYS A 45 -19.22 16.21 9.67
C LYS A 45 -18.55 14.93 9.16
N THR A 46 -18.72 14.62 7.88
CA THR A 46 -18.06 13.47 7.23
C THR A 46 -16.54 13.58 7.31
N ILE A 47 -15.97 14.76 7.06
CA ILE A 47 -14.51 14.98 7.17
C ILE A 47 -14.02 14.70 8.60
N LYS A 48 -14.74 15.15 9.63
CA LYS A 48 -14.39 14.90 11.03
C LYS A 48 -14.43 13.41 11.37
N GLU A 49 -15.45 12.69 10.91
CA GLU A 49 -15.57 11.25 11.13
C GLU A 49 -14.43 10.47 10.45
N LEU A 50 -14.11 10.79 9.19
CA LEU A 50 -13.01 10.17 8.45
C LEU A 50 -11.66 10.38 9.16
N LYS A 51 -11.40 11.59 9.66
CA LYS A 51 -10.17 11.89 10.42
C LYS A 51 -10.07 11.06 11.70
N LYS A 52 -11.16 10.93 12.46
CA LYS A 52 -11.21 10.10 13.68
C LYS A 52 -10.95 8.62 13.37
N ILE A 53 -11.49 8.11 12.27
CA ILE A 53 -11.26 6.72 11.85
C ILE A 53 -9.79 6.52 11.49
N ALA A 54 -9.22 7.44 10.71
CA ALA A 54 -7.81 7.38 10.30
C ALA A 54 -6.86 7.41 11.52
N GLU A 55 -7.14 8.30 12.49
CA GLU A 55 -6.39 8.40 13.74
C GLU A 55 -6.46 7.10 14.56
N LYS A 56 -7.65 6.51 14.71
CA LYS A 56 -7.82 5.21 15.39
C LYS A 56 -7.04 4.08 14.71
N GLN A 57 -6.85 4.16 13.40
CA GLN A 57 -6.07 3.19 12.62
C GLN A 57 -4.57 3.53 12.55
N GLY A 58 -4.15 4.68 13.09
CA GLY A 58 -2.76 5.12 13.04
C GLY A 58 -2.27 5.51 11.64
N ILE A 59 -3.19 5.92 10.75
CA ILE A 59 -2.85 6.30 9.36
C ILE A 59 -3.28 7.74 9.04
N PRO A 60 -2.63 8.41 8.08
CA PRO A 60 -3.11 9.72 7.59
C PRO A 60 -4.47 9.58 6.90
N TYR A 61 -5.36 10.57 7.09
CA TYR A 61 -6.70 10.52 6.48
C TYR A 61 -6.66 10.42 4.95
N GLN A 62 -5.65 11.02 4.30
CA GLN A 62 -5.47 10.91 2.85
C GLN A 62 -5.20 9.46 2.41
N VAL A 63 -4.51 8.68 3.24
CA VAL A 63 -4.24 7.26 2.99
C VAL A 63 -5.54 6.47 3.13
N LEU A 64 -6.33 6.72 4.19
CA LEU A 64 -7.66 6.13 4.37
C LEU A 64 -8.55 6.40 3.16
N MET A 65 -8.65 7.67 2.74
CA MET A 65 -9.46 8.08 1.60
C MET A 65 -9.06 7.34 0.32
N ARG A 66 -7.76 7.22 0.06
CA ARG A 66 -7.25 6.49 -1.11
C ARG A 66 -7.66 5.01 -1.07
N VAL A 67 -7.55 4.37 0.09
CA VAL A 67 -7.93 2.95 0.25
C VAL A 67 -9.42 2.78 -0.02
N LEU A 68 -10.28 3.63 0.58
CA LEU A 68 -11.72 3.57 0.38
C LEU A 68 -12.12 3.74 -1.09
N ILE A 69 -11.53 4.71 -1.80
CA ILE A 69 -11.81 4.96 -3.21
C ILE A 69 -11.40 3.77 -4.08
N LEU A 70 -10.21 3.21 -3.84
CA LEU A 70 -9.72 2.08 -4.63
C LEU A 70 -10.50 0.79 -4.37
N ASP A 71 -10.83 0.51 -3.10
CA ASP A 71 -11.65 -0.64 -2.72
C ASP A 71 -13.07 -0.52 -3.28
N GLY A 72 -13.68 0.66 -3.16
CA GLY A 72 -14.99 0.95 -3.75
C GLY A 72 -15.00 0.74 -5.26
N LEU A 73 -13.98 1.22 -5.97
CA LEU A 73 -13.87 1.03 -7.42
C LEU A 73 -13.71 -0.45 -7.80
N ASP A 74 -12.92 -1.21 -7.05
CA ASP A 74 -12.74 -2.64 -7.29
C ASP A 74 -14.05 -3.43 -7.10
N ARG A 75 -14.80 -3.12 -6.03
CA ARG A 75 -16.12 -3.71 -5.79
C ARG A 75 -17.11 -3.41 -6.90
N LEU A 76 -17.14 -2.17 -7.38
CA LEU A 76 -18.01 -1.77 -8.49
C LEU A 76 -17.66 -2.51 -9.78
N LYS A 77 -16.36 -2.71 -10.07
CA LYS A 77 -15.92 -3.48 -11.24
C LYS A 77 -16.27 -4.96 -11.18
N LYS A 78 -16.33 -5.54 -9.98
CA LYS A 78 -16.71 -6.95 -9.79
C LYS A 78 -18.21 -7.18 -9.86
N ALA A 79 -19.00 -6.14 -9.57
CA ALA A 79 -20.46 -6.20 -9.62
C ALA A 79 -21.04 -5.89 -11.02
N ALA A 80 -20.24 -5.30 -11.90
CA ALA A 80 -20.56 -5.05 -13.31
C ALA A 80 -20.15 -6.23 -14.19
#